data_AF-A0A1H4KE02-F1
#
_entry.id   AF-A0A1H4KE02-F1
#
_cell.length_a   1.000
_cell.length_b   1.000
_cell.length_c   1.000
_cell.angle_alpha   90.00
_cell.angle_beta   90.00
_cell.angle_gamma   90.00
#
_symmetry.space_group_name_H-M   'P 1'
#
loop_
_entity.id
_entity.type
_entity.pdbx_description
1 polymer ?
#
loop_
_entity_poly.entity_id
_entity_poly.type
_entity_poly.pdbx_seq_one_letter_code
_entity_poly.pdbx_strand_id
1 'polypeptide(L)' 'MAQHDDPLDGLMPEDDSYRTCPVCGRDCAPEVIDTGSSVRVAFSCPEHGAHSMVDPFTEEL' A
#
# COMPACT_ATOMS: atom_id res chain seq x y z
N MET A 1 -17.76 10.81 22.82
CA MET A 1 -17.60 11.00 21.38
C MET A 1 -16.31 11.79 21.20
N ALA A 2 -15.17 11.10 21.17
CA ALA A 2 -13.88 11.77 21.00
C ALA A 2 -13.79 12.19 19.54
N GLN A 3 -13.73 13.50 19.31
CA GLN A 3 -13.45 14.09 18.02
C GLN A 3 -11.97 13.81 17.75
N HIS A 4 -11.68 12.82 16.90
CA HIS A 4 -10.36 12.63 16.31
C HIS A 4 -10.19 13.73 15.25
N ASP A 5 -9.82 14.93 15.70
CA ASP A 5 -9.44 16.07 14.86
C ASP A 5 -7.95 15.92 14.47
N ASP A 6 -7.58 14.76 13.92
CA ASP A 6 -6.25 14.58 13.36
C ASP A 6 -6.34 14.78 11.84
N PRO A 7 -5.71 15.83 11.27
CA PRO A 7 -5.81 16.14 9.85
C PRO A 7 -5.19 15.07 8.94
N LEU A 8 -4.61 14.01 9.51
CA LEU A 8 -4.00 12.89 8.78
C LEU A 8 -4.90 11.64 8.71
N ASP A 9 -6.03 11.61 9.43
CA ASP A 9 -6.93 10.44 9.53
C ASP A 9 -7.60 10.09 8.18
N GLY A 10 -7.63 11.00 7.21
CA GLY A 10 -8.13 10.78 5.85
C GLY A 10 -7.07 10.62 4.76
N LEU A 11 -5.78 10.60 5.13
CA LEU A 11 -4.67 10.41 4.19
C LEU A 11 -4.19 8.96 4.12
N MET A 12 -4.64 8.12 5.06
CA MET A 12 -4.37 6.70 4.99
C MET A 12 -5.41 6.08 4.03
N PRO A 13 -4.99 5.26 3.05
CA PRO A 13 -5.94 4.53 2.24
C PRO A 13 -6.83 3.68 3.14
N GLU A 14 -8.15 3.81 2.99
CA GLU A 14 -9.14 3.06 3.77
C GLU A 14 -9.04 1.54 3.52
N ASP A 15 -8.43 1.16 2.40
CA ASP A 15 -8.25 -0.23 1.98
C ASP A 15 -6.80 -0.68 2.15
N ASP A 16 -6.56 -1.62 3.06
CA ASP A 16 -5.25 -2.25 3.29
C ASP A 16 -5.04 -3.52 2.43
N SER A 17 -5.93 -3.81 1.49
CA SER A 17 -5.86 -5.04 0.71
C SER A 17 -4.64 -5.05 -0.22
N TYR A 18 -4.19 -3.87 -0.66
CA TYR A 18 -3.01 -3.74 -1.53
C TYR A 18 -1.72 -4.26 -0.87
N ARG A 19 -1.61 -4.19 0.47
CA ARG A 19 -0.47 -4.70 1.24
C ARG A 19 -0.70 -6.10 1.81
N THR A 20 -1.93 -6.62 1.76
CA THR A 20 -2.28 -7.92 2.35
C THR A 20 -2.23 -9.01 1.29
N CYS A 21 -1.48 -10.09 1.55
CA CYS A 21 -1.45 -11.24 0.64
C CYS A 21 -2.85 -11.86 0.55
N PRO A 22 -3.44 -12.02 -0.65
CA PRO A 22 -4.79 -12.57 -0.81
C PRO A 22 -4.89 -14.06 -0.46
N VAL A 23 -3.75 -14.76 -0.34
CA VAL A 23 -3.70 -16.18 0.00
C VAL A 23 -3.48 -16.42 1.49
N CYS A 24 -2.52 -15.73 2.10
CA CYS A 24 -2.22 -15.93 3.53
C CYS A 24 -3.03 -15.00 4.46
N GLY A 25 -3.49 -13.87 3.95
CA GLY A 25 -4.01 -12.76 4.78
C GLY A 25 -2.94 -12.04 5.60
N ARG A 26 -1.65 -12.17 5.26
CA ARG A 26 -0.54 -11.49 5.96
C ARG A 26 -0.17 -10.18 5.28
N ASP A 27 0.20 -9.20 6.08
CA ASP A 27 0.82 -7.95 5.63
C ASP A 27 2.18 -8.26 4.99
N CYS A 28 2.34 -7.90 3.72
CA CYS A 28 3.56 -8.08 2.95
C CYS A 28 4.44 -6.84 3.05
N ALA A 29 5.75 -7.05 3.11
CA ALA A 29 6.69 -5.95 3.15
C ALA A 29 6.67 -5.17 1.82
N PRO A 30 6.68 -3.83 1.86
CA PRO A 30 6.77 -3.01 0.65
C PRO A 30 8.18 -3.03 0.07
N GLU A 31 8.27 -3.19 -1.25
CA GLU A 31 9.50 -3.05 -2.02
C GLU A 31 9.41 -1.78 -2.88
N VAL A 32 10.27 -0.80 -2.58
CA VAL A 32 10.30 0.48 -3.30
C VAL A 32 11.15 0.36 -4.56
N ILE A 33 10.55 0.64 -5.70
CA ILE A 33 11.17 0.64 -7.02
C ILE A 33 11.26 2.09 -7.50
N ASP A 34 12.46 2.65 -7.43
CA ASP A 34 12.76 3.96 -7.98
C ASP A 34 13.23 3.82 -9.44
N THR A 35 12.57 4.54 -10.36
CA THR A 35 12.92 4.58 -11.79
C THR A 35 13.59 5.90 -12.18
N GLY A 36 13.90 6.77 -11.22
CA GLY A 36 14.40 8.13 -11.43
C GLY A 36 13.33 9.15 -11.86
N SER A 37 12.24 8.71 -12.50
CA SER A 37 11.11 9.57 -12.89
C SER A 37 9.78 9.20 -12.21
N SER A 38 9.70 8.02 -11.59
CA SER A 38 8.53 7.55 -10.84
C SER A 38 8.96 6.59 -9.74
N VAL A 39 8.15 6.51 -8.69
CA VAL A 39 8.34 5.58 -7.57
C VAL A 39 7.16 4.63 -7.56
N ARG A 40 7.43 3.33 -7.56
CA ARG A 40 6.41 2.29 -7.41
C ARG A 40 6.68 1.48 -6.17
N VAL A 41 5.63 1.04 -5.49
CA VAL A 41 5.72 0.17 -4.32
C VAL A 41 5.12 -1.18 -4.69
N ALA A 42 5.93 -2.22 -4.70
CA ALA A 42 5.49 -3.59 -4.93
C ALA A 42 5.29 -4.31 -3.59
N PHE A 43 4.28 -5.17 -3.52
CA PHE A 43 4.02 -6.03 -2.36
C PHE A 43 4.17 -7.49 -2.77
N SER A 44 5.14 -8.16 -2.16
CA SER A 44 5.51 -9.54 -2.44
C SER A 44 5.40 -10.42 -1.21
N CYS A 45 4.68 -11.53 -1.35
CA CYS A 45 4.59 -12.56 -0.33
C CYS A 45 5.75 -13.55 -0.54
N PRO A 46 6.55 -13.88 0.48
CA PRO A 46 7.68 -14.80 0.34
C PRO A 46 7.25 -16.23 -0.07
N GLU A 47 6.02 -16.63 0.23
CA GLU A 47 5.48 -17.95 -0.12
C GLU A 47 4.71 -17.97 -1.45
N HIS A 48 4.07 -16.87 -1.82
CA HIS A 48 3.12 -16.81 -2.95
C HIS A 48 3.54 -15.87 -4.08
N GLY A 49 4.59 -15.08 -3.90
CA GLY A 49 5.12 -14.12 -4.88
C GLY A 49 4.48 -12.72 -4.83
N ALA A 50 4.81 -11.90 -5.82
CA ALA A 50 4.28 -10.55 -5.98
C ALA A 50 2.79 -10.57 -6.31
N HIS A 51 2.00 -9.74 -5.62
CA HIS A 51 0.54 -9.69 -5.81
C HIS A 51 -0.02 -8.28 -6.05
N SER A 52 0.71 -7.22 -5.68
CA SER A 52 0.26 -5.84 -5.88
C SER A 52 1.43 -4.92 -6.22
N MET A 53 1.13 -3.86 -6.98
CA MET A 53 2.04 -2.76 -7.26
C MET A 53 1.23 -1.47 -7.31
N VAL A 54 1.58 -0.52 -6.45
CA VAL A 54 0.91 0.79 -6.35
C VAL A 54 1.89 1.90 -6.68
N ASP A 55 1.38 2.97 -7.29
CA ASP A 55 2.10 4.23 -7.41
C ASP A 55 1.47 5.22 -6.40
N PRO A 56 2.20 5.62 -5.35
CA PRO A 56 1.66 6.41 -4.25
C PRO A 56 1.41 7.88 -4.62
N PHE A 57 1.78 8.30 -5.84
CA PHE A 57 1.64 9.67 -6.31
C PHE A 57 0.53 9.83 -7.34
N THR A 58 0.04 8.74 -7.93
CA THR A 58 -1.21 8.74 -8.68
C THR A 58 -2.40 8.64 -7.74
N GLU A 59 -3.06 9.78 -7.55
CA GLU A 59 -4.46 9.81 -7.15
C GLU A 59 -5.26 9.36 -8.39
N GLU A 60 -5.83 8.17 -8.38
CA GLU A 60 -6.83 7.78 -9.40
C GLU A 60 -8.07 8.67 -9.20
N LEU A 61 -8.06 9.83 -9.88
CA LEU A 61 -9.12 10.86 -9.92
C LEU A 61 -10.40 10.37 -10.62
#